data_AF-A0A2I0CWF5-F1
#
_entry.id   AF-A0A2I0CWF5-F1
#
_cell.length_a   1.000
_cell.length_b   1.000
_cell.length_c   1.000
_cell.angle_alpha   90.00
_cell.angle_beta   90.00
_cell.angle_gamma   90.00
#
_symmetry.space_group_name_H-M   'P 1'
#
loop_
_entity.id
_entity.type
_entity.pdbx_description
1 polymer ?
#
loop_
_entity_poly.entity_id
_entity_poly.type
_entity_poly.pdbx_seq_one_letter_code
_entity_poly.pdbx_strand_id
1 'polypeptide(L)'
;MKESTGILSANGECTGMLRNATGPDGHHELVLLEEFLTRHIRQDGLRSVQCMLLWTEWVRTCARQTRRFPRIVLEAAFRQAVSERIGCDIAHDDARGAIWPGIRFVP
;
A
#
# COMPACT_ATOMS: atom_id res chain seq x y z
N MET A 1 5.57 -40.93 13.29
CA MET A 1 4.15 -40.85 12.87
C MET A 1 3.73 -39.39 12.86
N LYS A 2 3.33 -38.92 11.68
CA LYS A 2 2.56 -37.70 11.34
C LYS A 2 3.16 -36.32 11.63
N GLU A 3 3.73 -35.77 10.56
CA GLU A 3 3.51 -34.38 10.12
C GLU A 3 2.03 -33.96 10.25
N SER A 4 1.79 -32.69 10.56
CA SER A 4 0.72 -31.89 9.95
C SER A 4 0.92 -30.41 10.26
N THR A 5 1.56 -29.76 9.30
CA THR A 5 1.46 -28.37 8.87
C THR A 5 0.09 -27.74 9.19
N GLY A 6 0.10 -26.70 10.02
CA GLY A 6 -1.03 -25.79 10.20
C GLY A 6 -0.75 -24.44 9.54
N ILE A 7 -0.76 -24.39 8.22
CA ILE A 7 -0.85 -23.13 7.46
C ILE A 7 -2.29 -22.65 7.64
N LEU A 8 -2.52 -21.77 8.61
CA LEU A 8 -3.74 -20.99 8.65
C LEU A 8 -3.58 -19.80 7.70
N SER A 9 -4.01 -20.05 6.47
CA SER A 9 -4.29 -19.08 5.44
C SER A 9 -5.28 -18.03 6.00
N ALA A 10 -4.77 -16.84 6.34
CA ALA A 10 -5.58 -15.67 6.63
C ALA A 10 -5.93 -14.92 5.33
N ASN A 11 -6.42 -15.65 4.33
CA ASN A 11 -6.99 -15.08 3.11
C ASN A 11 -8.51 -15.18 3.22
N GLY A 12 -9.18 -14.11 3.65
CA GLY A 12 -10.64 -14.13 3.81
C GLY A 12 -11.37 -12.82 3.54
N GLU A 13 -10.88 -11.69 4.05
CA GLU A 13 -11.79 -10.54 4.20
C GLU A 13 -11.31 -9.23 3.52
N CYS A 14 -10.04 -9.12 3.14
CA CYS A 14 -9.50 -7.84 2.65
C CYS A 14 -9.81 -7.53 1.18
N THR A 15 -10.23 -8.52 0.38
CA THR A 15 -10.69 -8.28 -0.99
C THR A 15 -11.98 -7.45 -1.05
N GLY A 16 -12.73 -7.30 0.06
CA GLY A 16 -14.03 -6.63 0.07
C GLY A 16 -13.96 -5.11 -0.16
N MET A 17 -12.95 -4.41 0.34
CA MET A 17 -12.92 -2.93 0.31
C MET A 17 -12.51 -2.36 -1.06
N LEU A 18 -11.68 -3.07 -1.84
CA LEU A 18 -11.30 -2.67 -3.20
C LEU A 18 -12.23 -3.24 -4.29
N ARG A 19 -13.11 -4.20 -3.94
CA ARG A 19 -14.07 -4.83 -4.87
C ARG A 19 -15.22 -3.93 -5.32
N ASN A 20 -15.48 -2.83 -4.60
CA ASN A 20 -16.59 -1.91 -4.89
C ASN A 20 -16.22 -0.74 -5.81
N ALA A 21 -15.08 -0.79 -6.50
CA ALA A 21 -14.76 0.15 -7.58
C ALA A 21 -15.60 -0.15 -8.84
N THR A 22 -16.92 -0.05 -8.73
CA THR A 22 -17.88 -0.30 -9.81
C THR A 22 -17.99 0.93 -10.72
N GLY A 23 -16.91 1.24 -11.43
CA GLY A 23 -16.88 2.28 -12.46
C GLY A 23 -15.52 2.40 -13.14
N PRO A 24 -15.46 2.92 -14.37
CA PRO A 24 -14.21 3.04 -15.13
C PRO A 24 -13.15 3.89 -14.40
N ASP A 25 -13.58 4.95 -13.71
CA ASP A 25 -12.71 5.81 -12.91
C ASP A 25 -12.08 5.07 -11.72
N GLY A 26 -12.83 4.17 -11.08
CA GLY A 26 -12.33 3.41 -9.94
C GLY A 26 -11.36 2.30 -10.35
N HIS A 27 -11.61 1.64 -11.48
CA HIS A 27 -10.67 0.68 -12.03
C HIS A 27 -9.33 1.34 -12.41
N HIS A 28 -9.38 2.53 -12.99
CA HIS A 28 -8.17 3.27 -13.34
C HIS A 28 -7.31 3.63 -12.13
N GLU A 29 -7.91 4.08 -11.02
CA GLU A 29 -7.17 4.41 -9.80
C GLU A 29 -6.48 3.18 -9.18
N LEU A 30 -7.11 2.01 -9.22
CA LEU A 30 -6.52 0.77 -8.74
C LEU A 30 -5.34 0.32 -9.61
N VAL A 31 -5.44 0.47 -10.94
CA VAL A 31 -4.32 0.19 -11.85
C VAL A 31 -3.15 1.13 -11.57
N LEU A 32 -3.43 2.43 -11.39
CA LEU A 32 -2.40 3.41 -11.02
C LEU A 32 -1.74 3.08 -9.68
N LEU A 33 -2.50 2.57 -8.70
CA LEU A 33 -1.94 2.15 -7.43
C LEU A 33 -0.94 1.00 -7.63
N GLU A 34 -1.32 -0.04 -8.36
CA GLU A 34 -0.44 -1.19 -8.60
C GLU A 34 0.85 -0.78 -9.33
N GLU A 35 0.74 0.10 -10.33
CA GLU A 35 1.89 0.69 -11.02
C GLU A 35 2.77 1.50 -10.06
N PHE A 36 2.16 2.32 -9.20
CA PHE A 36 2.88 3.13 -8.23
C PHE A 36 3.66 2.26 -7.25
N LEU A 37 3.02 1.27 -6.64
CA LEU A 37 3.65 0.35 -5.69
C LEU A 37 4.80 -0.41 -6.36
N THR A 38 4.58 -0.89 -7.60
CA THR A 38 5.58 -1.64 -8.36
C THR A 38 6.77 -0.80 -8.77
N ARG A 39 6.57 0.49 -9.09
CA ARG A 39 7.65 1.38 -9.55
C ARG A 39 8.45 1.97 -8.39
N HIS A 40 7.75 2.40 -7.34
CA HIS A 40 8.31 3.31 -6.35
C HIS A 40 8.64 2.66 -5.00
N ILE A 41 8.21 1.43 -4.75
CA ILE A 41 8.48 0.75 -3.48
C ILE A 41 9.43 -0.43 -3.70
N ARG A 42 10.49 -0.47 -2.91
CA ARG A 42 11.46 -1.57 -2.88
C ARG A 42 11.74 -1.97 -1.44
N GLN A 43 11.92 -3.27 -1.21
CA GLN A 43 12.42 -3.76 0.07
C GLN A 43 13.87 -3.28 0.28
N ASP A 44 14.15 -2.81 1.49
CA ASP A 44 15.46 -2.35 1.95
C ASP A 44 15.49 -2.43 3.48
N GLY A 45 16.13 -3.47 4.02
CA GLY A 45 16.15 -3.77 5.46
C GLY A 45 16.84 -2.71 6.34
N LEU A 46 17.52 -1.74 5.75
CA LEU A 46 18.23 -0.68 6.48
C LEU A 46 17.45 0.63 6.53
N ARG A 47 16.37 0.74 5.76
CA ARG A 47 15.64 2.00 5.59
C ARG A 47 14.20 1.87 6.07
N SER A 48 13.65 3.03 6.40
CA SER A 48 12.24 3.18 6.70
C SER A 48 11.71 4.41 6.00
N VAL A 49 10.45 4.34 5.56
CA VAL A 49 9.76 5.44 4.88
C VAL A 49 8.59 5.90 5.74
N GLN A 50 8.45 7.22 5.93
CA GLN A 50 7.30 7.81 6.62
C GLN A 50 6.00 7.54 5.85
N CYS A 51 4.96 7.12 6.56
CA CYS A 51 3.69 6.80 5.94
C CYS A 51 3.09 7.98 5.18
N MET A 52 3.13 9.16 5.79
CA MET A 52 2.61 10.40 5.19
C MET A 52 3.40 10.85 3.96
N LEU A 53 4.70 10.60 3.92
CA LEU A 53 5.53 10.92 2.74
C LEU A 53 5.08 10.07 1.55
N LEU A 54 4.95 8.76 1.74
CA LEU A 54 4.56 7.85 0.67
C LEU A 54 3.11 8.09 0.21
N TRP A 55 2.20 8.37 1.15
CA TRP A 55 0.83 8.79 0.85
C TRP A 55 0.78 10.07 0.01
N THR A 56 1.60 11.06 0.35
CA THR A 56 1.67 12.33 -0.41
C THR A 56 2.17 12.08 -1.83
N GLU A 57 3.17 11.22 -2.02
CA GLU A 57 3.68 10.85 -3.35
C GLU A 57 2.64 10.08 -4.19
N TRP A 58 1.85 9.24 -3.55
CA TRP A 58 0.70 8.60 -4.20
C TRP A 58 -0.33 9.64 -4.68
N VAL A 59 -0.78 10.54 -3.79
CA VAL A 59 -1.73 11.61 -4.13
C VAL A 59 -1.21 12.45 -5.29
N ARG A 60 0.07 12.83 -5.27
CA ARG A 60 0.72 13.57 -6.37
C ARG A 60 0.74 12.78 -7.67
N THR A 61 1.01 11.48 -7.62
CA THR A 61 1.04 10.62 -8.81
C THR A 61 -0.37 10.47 -9.40
N CYS A 62 -1.35 10.17 -8.56
CA CYS A 62 -2.76 10.09 -8.98
C CYS A 62 -3.21 11.42 -9.60
N ALA A 63 -2.98 12.55 -8.94
CA ALA A 63 -3.40 13.86 -9.45
C ALA A 63 -2.70 14.27 -10.76
N ARG A 64 -1.44 13.85 -10.97
CA ARG A 64 -0.75 14.07 -12.26
C ARG A 64 -1.41 13.29 -13.40
N GLN A 65 -1.85 12.06 -13.15
CA GLN A 65 -2.41 11.18 -14.17
C GLN A 65 -3.90 11.45 -14.43
N THR A 66 -4.68 11.70 -13.37
CA THR A 66 -6.14 11.80 -13.45
C THR A 66 -6.67 13.24 -13.41
N ARG A 67 -5.80 14.22 -13.08
CA ARG A 67 -6.17 15.62 -12.79
C ARG A 67 -7.16 15.77 -11.63
N ARG A 68 -7.27 14.77 -10.76
CA ARG A 68 -8.20 14.73 -9.63
C ARG A 68 -7.52 14.16 -8.39
N PHE A 69 -8.09 14.45 -7.22
CA PHE A 69 -7.68 13.80 -5.96
C PHE A 69 -8.13 12.32 -5.97
N PRO A 70 -7.38 11.39 -5.34
CA PRO A 70 -7.79 9.99 -5.16
C PRO A 70 -9.20 9.88 -4.56
N ARG A 71 -10.08 9.09 -5.16
CA ARG A 71 -11.47 8.93 -4.69
C ARG A 71 -11.74 7.54 -4.11
N ILE A 72 -10.98 6.54 -4.55
CA ILE A 72 -11.14 5.14 -4.16
C ILE A 72 -10.04 4.74 -3.18
N VAL A 73 -8.78 5.00 -3.55
CA VAL A 73 -7.60 4.67 -2.76
C VAL A 73 -7.28 5.86 -1.87
N LEU A 74 -8.09 5.98 -0.81
CA LEU A 74 -7.86 6.90 0.29
C LEU A 74 -6.76 6.38 1.22
N GLU A 75 -6.32 7.21 2.16
CA GLU A 75 -5.14 6.93 2.99
C GLU A 75 -5.17 5.57 3.70
N ALA A 76 -6.31 5.17 4.27
CA ALA A 76 -6.43 3.88 4.95
C ALA A 76 -6.26 2.69 3.98
N ALA A 77 -6.93 2.75 2.82
CA ALA A 77 -6.83 1.73 1.78
C ALA A 77 -5.41 1.67 1.19
N PHE A 78 -4.79 2.84 1.00
CA PHE A 78 -3.40 2.93 0.57
C PHE A 78 -2.45 2.27 1.58
N ARG A 79 -2.60 2.61 2.87
CA ARG A 79 -1.75 2.07 3.92
C ARG A 79 -1.85 0.55 3.99
N GLN A 80 -3.07 0.02 3.91
CA GLN A 80 -3.33 -1.40 3.85
C GLN A 80 -2.66 -2.05 2.64
N ALA A 81 -2.84 -1.50 1.44
CA ALA A 81 -2.24 -2.04 0.22
C ALA A 81 -0.70 -2.07 0.30
N VAL A 82 -0.08 -1.06 0.88
CA VAL A 82 1.38 -1.04 1.10
C VAL A 82 1.79 -2.15 2.07
N SER A 83 1.16 -2.24 3.25
CA SER A 83 1.49 -3.24 4.26
C SER A 83 1.33 -4.68 3.74
N GLU A 84 0.24 -4.95 3.01
CA GLU A 84 0.01 -6.24 2.34
C GLU A 84 1.09 -6.53 1.28
N ARG A 85 1.48 -5.52 0.48
CA ARG A 85 2.47 -5.68 -0.58
C ARG A 85 3.87 -5.97 -0.06
N ILE A 86 4.25 -5.37 1.06
CA ILE A 86 5.60 -5.47 1.64
C ILE A 86 5.70 -6.59 2.68
N GLY A 87 4.56 -7.07 3.19
CA GLY A 87 4.49 -8.09 4.24
C GLY A 87 4.95 -7.57 5.61
N CYS A 88 4.70 -6.30 5.92
CA CYS A 88 5.18 -5.65 7.14
C CYS A 88 4.18 -4.62 7.66
N ASP A 89 4.04 -4.57 8.98
CA ASP A 89 3.19 -3.62 9.67
C ASP A 89 3.85 -2.24 9.81
N ILE A 90 3.00 -1.24 10.01
CA ILE A 90 3.45 0.13 10.30
C ILE A 90 4.03 0.15 11.71
N ALA A 91 5.26 0.65 11.83
CA ALA A 91 5.92 0.92 13.09
C ALA A 91 5.82 2.40 13.47
N HIS A 92 6.16 2.71 14.73
CA HIS A 92 6.29 4.08 15.22
C HIS A 92 7.76 4.45 15.40
N ASP A 93 8.13 5.62 14.92
CA ASP A 93 9.43 6.26 15.13
C ASP A 93 9.21 7.57 15.88
N ASP A 94 9.86 7.74 17.03
CA ASP A 94 9.58 8.87 17.94
C ASP A 94 9.81 10.25 17.31
N ALA A 95 10.69 10.35 16.30
CA ALA A 95 10.99 11.61 15.63
C ALA A 95 10.13 11.82 14.37
N ARG A 96 9.74 10.74 13.69
CA ARG A 96 9.13 10.75 12.35
C ARG A 96 7.66 10.36 12.34
N GLY A 97 7.14 9.82 13.44
CA GLY A 97 5.80 9.26 13.56
C GLY A 97 5.69 7.88 12.89
N ALA A 98 4.56 7.64 12.21
CA ALA A 98 4.28 6.36 11.56
C ALA A 98 5.21 6.12 10.35
N ILE A 99 5.86 4.95 10.34
CA ILE A 99 6.80 4.53 9.30
C ILE A 99 6.51 3.09 8.82
N TRP A 100 6.83 2.80 7.57
CA TRP A 100 7.05 1.43 7.11
C TRP A 100 8.54 1.11 7.22
N PRO A 101 8.94 0.18 8.09
CA PRO A 101 10.32 -0.29 8.16
C PRO A 101 10.63 -1.26 7.02
N GLY A 102 11.91 -1.42 6.70
CA GLY A 102 12.35 -2.42 5.72
C GLY A 102 12.03 -2.06 4.27
N ILE A 103 11.72 -0.79 3.99
CA ILE A 103 11.46 -0.31 2.63
C ILE A 103 12.22 0.97 2.31
N ARG A 104 12.41 1.20 1.02
CA ARG A 104 12.83 2.48 0.46
C ARG A 104 11.88 2.94 -0.63
N PHE A 105 11.72 4.26 -0.72
CA PHE A 105 11.05 4.92 -1.84
C PHE A 105 12.04 5.16 -2.98
N VAL A 106 11.62 4.87 -4.21
CA VAL A 106 12.35 5.15 -5.46
C VAL A 106 11.52 6.17 -6.25
N PRO A 107 12.00 7.40 -6.45
CA PRO A 107 11.23 8.44 -7.17
C PRO A 107 11.03 8.13 -8.65
#